data_AF-A0A7L3NPM0-F1
#
_entry.id   AF-A0A7L3NPM0-F1
#
_cell.length_a   1.000
_cell.length_b   1.000
_cell.length_c   1.000
_cell.angle_alpha   90.00
_cell.angle_beta   90.00
_cell.angle_gamma   90.00
#
_symmetry.space_group_name_H-M   'P 1'
#
loop_
_entity.id
_entity.type
_entity.pdbx_description
1 polymer ?
#
loop_
_entity_poly.entity_id
_entity_poly.type
_entity_poly.pdbx_seq_one_letter_code
_entity_poly.pdbx_strand_id
1 'polypeptide(L)'
;ELRDLASKHPNLVLLKLDVANPVSVTEAARIVERKMNGSGLNLLINNAAIYTPTASLDVVDAEDMMRTYETNAVGPMQMAQAFLPLLKKAAQESTEKGLSCSKAAIINISSVMGSIERTPATFLKPVISYRCSK
;
A
#
# COMPACT_ATOMS: atom_id res chain seq x y z
N GLU A 1 -4.02 -21.34 -6.13
CA GLU A 1 -4.04 -20.93 -4.71
C GLU A 1 -5.04 -19.80 -4.44
N LEU A 2 -4.81 -18.54 -4.85
CA LEU A 2 -5.74 -17.43 -4.50
C LEU A 2 -7.19 -17.66 -4.96
N ARG A 3 -7.41 -18.19 -6.17
CA ARG A 3 -8.76 -18.51 -6.67
C ARG A 3 -9.47 -19.61 -5.88
N ASP A 4 -8.72 -20.59 -5.38
CA ASP A 4 -9.24 -21.65 -4.53
C ASP A 4 -9.57 -21.12 -3.12
N LEU A 5 -8.80 -20.17 -2.60
CA LEU A 5 -9.16 -19.47 -1.37
C LEU A 5 -10.45 -18.66 -1.55
N ALA A 6 -10.57 -17.91 -2.65
CA ALA A 6 -11.76 -17.12 -2.95
C ALA A 6 -13.02 -17.97 -3.16
N SER A 7 -12.92 -19.18 -3.71
CA SER A 7 -14.07 -20.08 -3.85
C SER A 7 -14.59 -20.59 -2.50
N LYS A 8 -13.74 -20.62 -1.47
CA LYS A 8 -14.07 -21.06 -0.11
C LYS A 8 -14.56 -19.93 0.81
N HIS A 9 -14.32 -18.67 0.46
CA HIS A 9 -14.65 -17.50 1.29
C HIS A 9 -15.46 -16.46 0.49
N PRO A 10 -16.80 -16.42 0.63
CA PRO A 10 -17.66 -15.54 -0.19
C PRO A 10 -17.44 -14.04 0.06
N ASN A 11 -16.84 -13.69 1.21
CA ASN A 11 -16.45 -12.34 1.57
C ASN A 11 -15.07 -11.93 1.03
N LEU A 12 -14.34 -12.84 0.36
CA LEU A 12 -13.05 -12.56 -0.25
C LEU A 12 -13.23 -12.20 -1.73
N VAL A 13 -12.72 -11.04 -2.13
CA VAL A 13 -12.75 -10.57 -3.52
C VAL A 13 -11.32 -10.43 -4.03
N LEU A 14 -11.00 -11.12 -5.13
CA LEU A 14 -9.71 -10.98 -5.80
C LEU A 14 -9.75 -9.82 -6.77
N LEU A 15 -8.73 -8.96 -6.71
CA LEU A 15 -8.55 -7.84 -7.61
C LEU A 15 -7.16 -7.91 -8.24
N LYS A 16 -7.10 -7.70 -9.54
CA LYS A 16 -5.83 -7.45 -10.22
C LYS A 16 -5.44 -6.01 -9.94
N LEU A 17 -4.27 -5.80 -9.36
CA LEU A 17 -3.78 -4.48 -8.99
C LEU A 17 -2.26 -4.46 -9.10
N ASP A 18 -1.75 -3.48 -9.84
CA ASP A 18 -0.37 -3.03 -9.78
C ASP A 18 -0.37 -1.60 -9.20
N VAL A 19 0.23 -1.43 -8.01
CA VAL A 19 0.24 -0.16 -7.29
C VAL A 19 1.16 0.88 -7.91
N ALA A 20 2.10 0.47 -8.77
CA ALA A 20 2.95 1.39 -9.53
C ALA A 20 2.26 1.89 -10.82
N ASN A 21 1.08 1.36 -11.16
CA ASN A 21 0.33 1.72 -12.35
C ASN A 21 -0.95 2.53 -11.97
N PRO A 22 -1.00 3.85 -12.24
CA PRO A 22 -2.14 4.70 -11.87
C PRO A 22 -3.47 4.25 -12.49
N VAL A 23 -3.44 3.69 -13.70
CA VAL A 23 -4.63 3.17 -14.39
C VAL A 23 -5.13 1.91 -13.67
N SER A 24 -4.21 1.04 -13.26
CA SER A 24 -4.56 -0.15 -12.48
C SER A 24 -5.16 0.21 -11.11
N VAL A 25 -4.62 1.23 -10.44
CA VAL A 25 -5.13 1.72 -9.14
C VAL A 25 -6.54 2.29 -9.31
N THR A 26 -6.75 3.13 -10.32
CA THR A 26 -8.07 3.74 -10.59
C THR A 26 -9.13 2.69 -10.91
N GLU A 27 -8.82 1.72 -11.76
CA GLU A 27 -9.79 0.67 -12.09
C GLU A 27 -10.09 -0.23 -10.89
N ALA A 28 -9.08 -0.54 -10.05
CA ALA A 28 -9.31 -1.28 -8.81
C ALA A 28 -10.24 -0.52 -7.86
N ALA A 29 -10.03 0.79 -7.67
CA ALA A 29 -10.91 1.62 -6.85
C ALA A 29 -12.35 1.63 -7.37
N ARG A 30 -12.54 1.74 -8.70
CA ARG A 30 -13.86 1.66 -9.35
C ARG A 30 -14.54 0.32 -9.10
N ILE A 31 -13.80 -0.80 -9.20
CA ILE A 31 -14.33 -2.14 -8.95
C ILE A 31 -14.76 -2.28 -7.49
N VAL A 32 -13.94 -1.81 -6.55
CA VAL A 32 -14.27 -1.85 -5.12
C VAL A 32 -15.49 -1.00 -4.82
N GLU A 33 -15.56 0.22 -5.34
CA GLU A 33 -16.73 1.11 -5.17
C GLU A 33 -18.03 0.42 -5.58
N ARG A 34 -18.06 -0.23 -6.75
CA ARG A 34 -19.22 -1.01 -7.18
C ARG A 34 -19.51 -2.16 -6.23
N LYS A 35 -18.50 -2.84 -5.70
CA LYS A 35 -18.70 -3.96 -4.78
C LYS A 35 -19.23 -3.53 -3.41
N MET A 36 -18.86 -2.32 -2.97
CA MET A 36 -19.33 -1.75 -1.71
C MET A 36 -20.81 -1.34 -1.76
N ASN A 37 -21.44 -1.27 -2.94
CA ASN A 37 -22.88 -1.01 -3.11
C ASN A 37 -23.39 0.19 -2.29
N GLY A 38 -22.59 1.26 -2.25
CA GLY A 38 -22.95 2.46 -1.51
C GLY A 38 -22.62 2.43 -0.01
N SER A 39 -21.84 1.49 0.49
CA SER A 39 -21.16 1.59 1.79
C SER A 39 -19.74 2.16 1.66
N GLY A 40 -19.14 2.62 2.76
CA GLY A 40 -17.74 3.05 2.80
C GLY A 40 -16.72 1.92 3.01
N LEU A 41 -15.45 2.18 2.69
CA LEU A 41 -14.32 1.29 2.99
C LEU A 41 -13.68 1.69 4.31
N ASN A 42 -13.69 0.82 5.33
CA ASN A 42 -13.16 1.16 6.65
C ASN A 42 -11.62 1.14 6.73
N LEU A 43 -10.95 0.27 5.96
CA LEU A 43 -9.51 0.04 6.11
C LEU A 43 -8.84 -0.16 4.77
N LEU A 44 -7.84 0.67 4.48
CA LEU A 44 -6.91 0.48 3.37
C LEU A 44 -5.54 0.10 3.93
N ILE A 45 -5.01 -1.05 3.52
CA ILE A 45 -3.68 -1.51 3.94
C ILE A 45 -2.73 -1.46 2.75
N ASN A 46 -1.83 -0.49 2.75
CA ASN A 46 -0.74 -0.38 1.79
C ASN A 46 0.41 -1.29 2.22
N ASN A 47 0.33 -2.55 1.81
CA ASN A 47 1.32 -3.60 2.11
C ASN A 47 2.26 -3.90 0.93
N ALA A 48 1.81 -3.69 -0.31
CA ALA A 48 2.61 -4.00 -1.50
C ALA A 48 3.94 -3.23 -1.47
N ALA A 49 5.04 -3.94 -1.68
CA ALA A 49 6.37 -3.37 -1.74
C ALA A 49 7.30 -4.28 -2.56
N ILE A 50 8.31 -3.69 -3.17
CA ILE A 50 9.45 -4.41 -3.74
C ILE A 50 10.69 -4.18 -2.88
N TYR A 51 11.55 -5.19 -2.85
CA TYR A 51 12.83 -5.19 -2.17
C TYR A 51 13.88 -5.62 -3.19
N THR A 52 14.82 -4.73 -3.51
CA THR A 52 15.94 -5.02 -4.42
C THR A 52 17.16 -5.38 -3.58
N PRO A 53 17.62 -6.65 -3.58
CA PRO A 53 18.64 -7.12 -2.64
C PRO A 53 20.06 -6.58 -2.85
N THR A 54 20.36 -5.96 -3.99
CA THR A 54 21.72 -5.77 -4.52
C THR A 54 22.09 -4.32 -4.85
N ALA A 55 21.65 -3.35 -4.05
CA ALA A 55 21.84 -1.94 -4.35
C ALA A 55 22.64 -1.21 -3.25
N SER A 56 23.91 -1.60 -3.01
CA SER A 56 24.84 -0.77 -2.23
C SER A 56 25.10 0.56 -2.94
N LEU A 57 25.63 1.55 -2.22
CA LEU A 57 25.77 2.91 -2.75
C LEU A 57 26.63 2.99 -4.02
N ASP A 58 27.59 2.09 -4.17
CA ASP A 58 28.50 1.98 -5.31
C ASP A 58 27.89 1.32 -6.55
N VAL A 59 26.76 0.63 -6.41
CA VAL A 59 26.12 -0.11 -7.52
C VAL A 59 24.68 0.32 -7.82
N VAL A 60 24.00 0.96 -6.86
CA VAL A 60 22.62 1.41 -7.05
C VAL A 60 22.54 2.44 -8.17
N ASP A 61 21.59 2.26 -9.08
CA ASP A 61 21.33 3.20 -10.17
C ASP A 61 19.99 3.94 -9.98
N ALA A 62 19.77 4.94 -10.83
CA ALA A 62 18.56 5.74 -10.79
C ALA A 62 17.30 4.94 -11.14
N GLU A 63 17.39 3.92 -11.99
CA GLU A 63 16.25 3.11 -12.39
C GLU A 63 15.74 2.28 -11.20
N ASP A 64 16.65 1.63 -10.47
CA ASP A 64 16.34 0.89 -9.26
C ASP A 64 15.76 1.78 -8.16
N MET A 65 16.32 2.99 -7.98
CA MET A 65 15.79 3.99 -7.04
C MET A 65 14.35 4.36 -7.40
N MET A 66 14.10 4.74 -8.66
CA MET A 66 12.79 5.19 -9.13
C MET A 66 11.76 4.07 -9.07
N ARG A 67 12.09 2.88 -9.57
CA ARG A 67 11.19 1.72 -9.55
C ARG A 67 10.76 1.34 -8.14
N THR A 68 11.70 1.35 -7.19
CA THR A 68 11.42 1.04 -5.78
C THR A 68 10.58 2.13 -5.13
N TYR A 69 10.89 3.40 -5.40
CA TYR A 69 10.15 4.55 -4.89
C TYR A 69 8.72 4.63 -5.44
N GLU A 70 8.54 4.36 -6.73
CA GLU A 70 7.23 4.29 -7.39
C GLU A 70 6.33 3.25 -6.72
N THR A 71 6.85 2.06 -6.42
CA THR A 71 6.06 1.01 -5.80
C THR A 71 5.82 1.25 -4.31
N ASN A 72 6.87 1.60 -3.55
CA ASN A 72 6.82 1.57 -2.08
C ASN A 72 6.35 2.89 -1.45
N ALA A 73 6.45 4.02 -2.16
CA ALA A 73 6.09 5.34 -1.64
C ALA A 73 5.00 6.02 -2.48
N VAL A 74 5.18 6.12 -3.80
CA VAL A 74 4.17 6.73 -4.69
C VAL A 74 2.92 5.87 -4.78
N GLY A 75 3.07 4.54 -4.88
CA GLY A 75 1.95 3.59 -4.91
C GLY A 75 0.98 3.75 -3.74
N PRO A 76 1.44 3.72 -2.47
CA PRO A 76 0.60 4.01 -1.30
C PRO A 76 -0.13 5.36 -1.36
N MET A 77 0.52 6.42 -1.88
CA MET A 77 -0.11 7.72 -2.08
C MET A 77 -1.24 7.65 -3.12
N GLN A 78 -0.99 7.00 -4.27
CA GLN A 78 -2.00 6.83 -5.33
C GLN A 78 -3.18 5.99 -4.85
N MET A 79 -2.90 4.90 -4.11
CA MET A 79 -3.93 4.09 -3.45
C MET A 79 -4.75 4.94 -2.48
N ALA A 80 -4.10 5.73 -1.62
CA ALA A 80 -4.80 6.62 -0.70
C ALA A 80 -5.71 7.62 -1.43
N GLN A 81 -5.23 8.24 -2.52
CA GLN A 81 -6.01 9.19 -3.32
C GLN A 81 -7.23 8.53 -3.97
N ALA A 82 -7.04 7.38 -4.63
CA ALA A 82 -8.11 6.70 -5.37
C ALA A 82 -9.21 6.16 -4.44
N PHE A 83 -8.84 5.71 -3.23
CA PHE A 83 -9.79 5.14 -2.26
C PHE A 83 -10.33 6.16 -1.24
N LEU A 84 -9.84 7.41 -1.27
CA LEU A 84 -10.24 8.47 -0.34
C LEU A 84 -11.76 8.70 -0.28
N PRO A 85 -12.53 8.69 -1.40
CA PRO A 85 -13.98 8.85 -1.34
C PRO A 85 -14.67 7.78 -0.50
N LEU A 86 -14.25 6.51 -0.63
CA LEU A 86 -14.80 5.39 0.12
C LEU A 86 -14.44 5.44 1.61
N LEU A 87 -13.21 5.84 1.93
CA LEU A 87 -12.75 6.03 3.31
C LEU A 87 -13.50 7.17 4.01
N LYS A 88 -13.70 8.30 3.32
CA LYS A 88 -14.52 9.42 3.82
C LYS A 88 -15.94 8.99 4.10
N LYS A 89 -16.52 8.18 3.21
CA LYS A 89 -17.87 7.64 3.40
C LYS A 89 -17.96 6.74 4.63
N ALA A 90 -17.01 5.83 4.84
CA ALA A 90 -16.96 5.00 6.05
C ALA A 90 -16.85 5.85 7.32
N ALA A 91 -16.05 6.91 7.29
CA ALA A 91 -15.91 7.83 8.42
C ALA A 91 -17.21 8.59 8.74
N GLN A 92 -18.03 8.90 7.74
CA GLN A 92 -19.34 9.56 7.88
C GLN A 92 -20.43 8.60 8.38
N GLU A 93 -20.40 7.35 7.95
CA GLU A 93 -21.36 6.31 8.34
C GLU A 93 -21.14 5.79 9.77
N SER A 94 -19.92 5.94 10.29
CA SER A 94 -19.53 5.41 11.60
C SER A 94 -20.05 6.25 12.77
N THR A 95 -20.58 5.58 13.80
CA THR A 95 -20.94 6.20 15.09
C THR A 95 -19.76 6.38 16.04
N GLU A 96 -18.57 5.88 15.69
CA GLU A 96 -17.37 5.95 16.52
C GLU A 96 -16.86 7.39 16.66
N LYS A 97 -16.61 7.80 17.92
CA LYS A 97 -16.02 9.10 18.23
C LYS A 97 -14.49 9.05 18.05
N GLY A 98 -13.92 10.13 17.51
CA GLY A 98 -12.48 10.21 17.26
C GLY A 98 -12.00 9.41 16.05
N LEU A 99 -10.71 9.08 16.05
CA LEU A 99 -10.02 8.29 15.01
C LEU A 99 -9.84 6.84 15.49
N SER A 100 -10.10 5.88 14.60
CA SER A 100 -9.94 4.45 14.88
C SER A 100 -9.80 3.66 13.58
N CYS A 101 -9.08 2.53 13.62
CA CYS A 101 -8.99 1.59 12.50
C CYS A 101 -10.32 0.94 12.14
N SER A 102 -11.25 0.83 13.10
CA SER A 102 -12.60 0.32 12.85
C SER A 102 -13.51 1.36 12.19
N LYS A 103 -13.14 2.64 12.25
CA LYS A 103 -13.89 3.74 11.63
C LYS A 103 -13.50 3.93 10.18
N ALA A 104 -12.31 4.47 9.95
CA ALA A 104 -11.74 4.74 8.64
C ALA A 104 -10.23 4.98 8.83
N ALA A 105 -9.38 4.12 8.27
CA ALA A 105 -7.94 4.27 8.38
C ALA A 105 -7.18 3.81 7.13
N ILE A 106 -6.01 4.42 6.94
CA ILE A 106 -5.00 3.98 5.99
C ILE A 106 -3.80 3.50 6.80
N ILE A 107 -3.38 2.26 6.57
CA ILE A 107 -2.22 1.64 7.22
C ILE A 107 -1.13 1.44 6.18
N ASN A 108 -0.02 2.15 6.35
CA ASN A 108 1.17 1.98 5.53
C ASN A 108 2.13 1.02 6.24
N ILE A 109 2.37 -0.16 5.66
CA ILE A 109 3.32 -1.11 6.22
C ILE A 109 4.73 -0.64 5.84
N SER A 110 5.44 -0.01 6.77
CA SER A 110 6.83 0.47 6.58
C SER A 110 7.87 -0.59 7.02
N SER A 111 9.13 -0.21 7.20
CA SER A 111 10.22 -1.06 7.67
C SER A 111 11.19 -0.29 8.55
N VAL A 112 11.72 -0.96 9.58
CA VAL A 112 12.82 -0.44 10.40
C VAL A 112 14.04 -0.03 9.56
N MET A 113 14.22 -0.62 8.38
CA MET A 113 15.33 -0.29 7.49
C MET A 113 15.22 1.12 6.90
N GLY A 114 14.02 1.71 6.81
CA GLY A 114 13.82 3.11 6.41
C GLY A 114 14.13 4.12 7.53
N SER A 115 14.37 3.67 8.76
CA SER A 115 14.73 4.55 9.86
C SER A 115 16.16 5.09 9.68
N ILE A 116 16.27 6.41 9.51
CA ILE A 116 17.55 7.12 9.46
C ILE A 116 18.34 6.90 10.75
N GLU A 117 17.71 7.09 11.91
CA GLU A 117 18.33 6.90 13.22
C GLU A 117 18.88 5.49 13.44
N ARG A 118 18.13 4.45 13.01
CA ARG A 118 18.54 3.05 13.18
C ARG A 118 19.41 2.53 12.04
N THR A 119 19.85 3.40 11.13
CA THR A 119 20.73 3.01 10.02
C THR A 119 22.00 2.32 10.52
N PRO A 120 22.75 2.84 11.51
CA PRO A 120 23.96 2.18 12.00
C PRO A 120 23.73 0.73 12.47
N ALA A 121 22.57 0.45 13.09
CA ALA A 121 22.22 -0.88 13.58
C ALA A 121 21.69 -1.83 12.51
N THR A 122 21.23 -1.31 11.37
CA THR A 122 20.57 -2.10 10.32
C THR A 122 21.39 -2.18 9.03
N PHE A 123 22.51 -1.46 8.91
CA PHE A 123 23.28 -1.31 7.66
C PHE A 123 24.00 -2.57 7.17
N LEU A 124 23.93 -3.69 7.92
CA LEU A 124 24.40 -5.01 7.49
C LEU A 124 23.86 -5.44 6.11
N LYS A 125 22.72 -4.85 5.67
CA LYS A 125 22.22 -4.94 4.30
C LYS A 125 22.12 -3.53 3.70
N PRO A 126 23.03 -3.14 2.79
CA PRO A 126 23.07 -1.80 2.21
C PRO A 126 22.07 -1.66 1.06
N VAL A 127 20.78 -1.93 1.29
CA VAL A 127 19.72 -1.84 0.27
C VAL A 127 19.22 -0.41 0.09
N ILE A 128 20.02 0.43 -0.57
CA ILE A 128 19.80 1.89 -0.60
C ILE A 128 18.40 2.27 -1.12
N SER A 129 17.98 1.73 -2.26
CA SER A 129 16.66 2.01 -2.86
C SER A 129 15.50 1.61 -1.95
N TYR A 130 15.60 0.49 -1.24
CA TYR A 130 14.59 0.06 -0.28
C TYR A 130 14.55 0.99 0.94
N ARG A 131 15.70 1.37 1.50
CA ARG A 131 15.75 2.27 2.67
C ARG A 131 15.12 3.62 2.38
N CYS A 132 15.41 4.19 1.20
CA CYS A 132 14.90 5.50 0.80
C CYS A 132 13.41 5.52 0.44
N SER A 133 12.76 4.36 0.33
CA SER A 133 11.38 4.23 -0.16
C SER A 133 10.41 3.69 0.89
N LYS A 134 10.84 3.51 2.15
CA LYS A 134 10.03 2.94 3.24
C LYS A 134 9.80 3.91 4.38
#